data_AF-A0AAJ6QQJ5-F1
#
_entry.id   AF-A0AAJ6QQJ5-F1
#
_cell.length_a   1.000
_cell.length_b   1.000
_cell.length_c   1.000
_cell.angle_alpha   90.00
_cell.angle_beta   90.00
_cell.angle_gamma   90.00
#
_symmetry.space_group_name_H-M   'P 1'
#
loop_
_entity.id
_entity.type
_entity.pdbx_description
1 polymer ?
#
loop_
_entity_poly.entity_id
_entity_poly.type
_entity_poly.pdbx_seq_one_letter_code
_entity_poly.pdbx_strand_id
1 'polypeptide(L)'
;MAKTKVPPSTKGADKTVAGRIQKDKEKNSMRDIKIRKLCLNICVGESGDRLTRAAKVLEQLTGQNPVFSKARYTVRSFGIRRNEKIAVHCTVRGVKAEEILEKGLKVREYELRKDMFSDTGNFGFGIQEHIDLGIKYDPSIGIYGLDFFVVLGRAGYNVPHRRKKTGKVGIQHRLTKEESIKWFQQKYDGIILPPKKK
;
A
#
# COMPACT_ATOMS: atom_id res chain seq x y z
N MET A 1 65.69 -15.43 -28.02
CA MET A 1 64.29 -14.94 -27.96
C MET A 1 63.55 -15.69 -26.84
N ALA A 2 63.55 -15.14 -25.62
CA ALA A 2 62.92 -15.78 -24.46
C ALA A 2 61.47 -15.29 -24.31
N LYS A 3 60.52 -16.22 -24.34
CA LYS A 3 59.09 -15.95 -24.11
C LYS A 3 58.87 -15.62 -22.63
N THR A 4 58.56 -14.38 -22.29
CA THR A 4 58.09 -14.00 -20.96
C THR A 4 56.62 -14.37 -20.82
N LYS A 5 56.36 -15.26 -19.84
CA LYS A 5 55.05 -15.79 -19.48
C LYS A 5 54.27 -14.69 -18.75
N VAL A 6 53.24 -14.14 -19.39
CA VAL A 6 52.28 -13.21 -18.78
C VAL A 6 51.46 -14.00 -17.73
N PRO A 7 51.34 -13.53 -16.47
CA PRO A 7 50.52 -14.21 -15.46
C PRO A 7 49.02 -14.08 -15.80
N PRO A 8 48.22 -15.14 -15.63
CA PRO A 8 46.80 -15.11 -15.97
C PRO A 8 45.98 -14.35 -14.92
N SER A 9 44.98 -13.62 -15.41
CA SER A 9 44.01 -12.84 -14.64
C SER A 9 43.32 -13.64 -13.52
N THR A 10 43.40 -13.14 -12.29
CA THR A 10 42.66 -13.64 -11.11
C THR A 10 41.20 -13.22 -11.16
N LYS A 11 40.36 -13.95 -11.92
CA LYS A 11 38.88 -13.83 -11.93
C LYS A 11 38.21 -14.41 -10.66
N GLY A 12 38.72 -14.07 -9.48
CA GLY A 12 38.29 -14.66 -8.20
C GLY A 12 37.90 -13.68 -7.10
N ALA A 13 38.20 -12.39 -7.24
CA ALA A 13 38.06 -11.41 -6.15
C ALA A 13 36.72 -10.64 -6.11
N ASP A 14 35.94 -10.63 -7.19
CA ASP A 14 34.76 -9.75 -7.29
C ASP A 14 33.53 -10.22 -6.49
N LYS A 15 33.37 -11.53 -6.24
CA LYS A 15 32.15 -12.06 -5.59
C LYS A 15 32.07 -11.74 -4.09
N THR A 16 33.20 -11.65 -3.39
CA THR A 16 33.24 -11.36 -1.94
C THR A 16 33.09 -9.87 -1.65
N VAL A 17 33.58 -9.01 -2.53
CA VAL A 17 33.43 -7.54 -2.43
C VAL A 17 32.00 -7.12 -2.78
N ALA A 18 31.38 -7.72 -3.80
CA ALA A 18 29.98 -7.48 -4.14
C ALA A 18 29.02 -7.85 -2.99
N GLY A 19 29.25 -8.99 -2.32
CA GLY A 19 28.47 -9.41 -1.16
C GLY A 19 28.63 -8.49 0.08
N ARG A 20 29.83 -7.96 0.32
CA ARG A 20 30.07 -6.94 1.36
C ARG A 20 29.34 -5.62 1.05
N ILE A 21 29.43 -5.12 -0.18
CA ILE A 21 28.73 -3.91 -0.62
C ILE A 21 27.20 -4.09 -0.55
N GLN A 22 26.67 -5.30 -0.79
CA GLN A 22 25.25 -5.60 -0.67
C GLN A 22 24.77 -5.48 0.79
N LYS A 23 25.51 -6.05 1.74
CA LYS A 23 25.24 -5.98 3.19
C LYS A 23 25.38 -4.55 3.74
N ASP A 24 26.38 -3.81 3.27
CA ASP A 24 26.58 -2.41 3.69
C ASP A 24 25.51 -1.47 3.12
N LYS A 25 24.95 -1.79 1.93
CA LYS A 25 23.78 -1.10 1.37
C LYS A 25 22.49 -1.41 2.13
N GLU A 26 22.32 -2.63 2.65
CA GLU A 26 21.16 -3.02 3.47
C GLU A 26 21.14 -2.32 4.83
N LYS A 27 22.30 -1.95 5.39
CA LYS A 27 22.41 -1.18 6.64
C LYS A 27 22.03 0.30 6.52
N ASN A 28 21.74 0.81 5.32
CA ASN A 28 21.41 2.23 5.15
C ASN A 28 19.99 2.52 5.65
N SER A 29 19.87 3.30 6.73
CA SER A 29 18.58 3.72 7.32
C SER A 29 17.63 4.43 6.33
N MET A 30 18.16 5.03 5.26
CA MET A 30 17.33 5.66 4.22
C MET A 30 16.62 4.64 3.30
N ARG A 31 16.97 3.35 3.40
CA ARG A 31 16.31 2.24 2.70
C ARG A 31 15.23 1.55 3.53
N ASP A 32 15.03 1.98 4.77
CA ASP A 32 13.95 1.47 5.61
C ASP A 32 12.59 1.73 4.96
N ILE A 33 11.76 0.69 4.96
CA ILE A 33 10.42 0.73 4.39
C ILE A 33 9.47 1.36 5.41
N LYS A 34 8.72 2.37 4.96
CA LYS A 34 7.74 3.10 5.76
C LYS A 34 6.38 3.13 5.06
N ILE A 35 5.33 3.27 5.85
CA ILE A 35 3.99 3.51 5.32
C ILE A 35 3.93 4.97 4.84
N ARG A 36 3.75 5.17 3.54
CA ARG A 36 3.68 6.53 2.95
C ARG A 36 2.29 7.13 3.08
N LYS A 37 1.26 6.32 2.84
CA LYS A 37 -0.14 6.69 3.02
C LYS A 37 -1.00 5.44 3.11
N LEU A 38 -2.11 5.57 3.84
CA LEU A 38 -3.22 4.64 3.82
C LEU A 38 -4.37 5.32 3.05
N CYS A 39 -4.86 4.68 2.01
CA CYS A 39 -6.06 5.10 1.30
C CYS A 39 -7.23 4.22 1.76
N LEU A 40 -8.30 4.85 2.22
CA LEU A 40 -9.54 4.22 2.62
C LEU A 40 -10.60 4.56 1.59
N ASN A 41 -11.31 3.55 1.09
CA ASN A 41 -12.29 3.74 0.03
C ASN A 41 -13.59 2.98 0.33
N ILE A 42 -14.72 3.68 0.20
CA ILE A 42 -16.05 3.08 0.21
C ILE A 42 -16.70 3.37 -1.13
N CYS A 43 -16.98 2.32 -1.89
CA CYS A 43 -17.75 2.40 -3.13
C CYS A 43 -19.17 1.92 -2.85
N VAL A 44 -20.15 2.82 -2.99
CA VAL A 44 -21.57 2.50 -2.76
C VAL A 44 -22.27 2.17 -4.08
N GLY A 45 -21.84 2.80 -5.18
CA GLY A 45 -22.38 2.56 -6.52
C GLY A 45 -23.65 3.36 -6.84
N GLU A 46 -24.13 4.17 -5.91
CA GLU A 46 -25.29 5.05 -6.07
C GLU A 46 -25.01 6.42 -5.45
N SER A 47 -25.73 7.44 -5.94
CA SER A 47 -25.77 8.75 -5.32
C SER A 47 -26.86 8.84 -4.25
N GLY A 48 -26.90 9.96 -3.52
CA GLY A 48 -27.92 10.24 -2.51
C GLY A 48 -27.48 9.96 -1.07
N ASP A 49 -28.45 9.63 -0.22
CA ASP A 49 -28.28 9.60 1.24
C ASP A 49 -27.34 8.50 1.71
N ARG A 50 -27.31 7.37 1.01
CA ARG A 50 -26.41 6.27 1.37
C ARG A 50 -24.94 6.67 1.22
N LEU A 51 -24.63 7.54 0.24
CA LEU A 51 -23.28 8.06 0.05
C LEU A 51 -22.89 9.09 1.10
N THR A 52 -23.84 9.93 1.54
CA THR A 52 -23.58 10.93 2.60
C THR A 52 -23.40 10.26 3.96
N ARG A 53 -24.14 9.18 4.24
CA ARG A 53 -23.93 8.33 5.43
C ARG A 53 -22.56 7.64 5.43
N ALA A 54 -22.16 7.06 4.29
CA ALA A 54 -20.82 6.47 4.14
C ALA A 54 -19.69 7.51 4.37
N ALA A 55 -19.91 8.76 3.96
CA ALA A 55 -18.96 9.85 4.25
C ALA A 55 -18.81 10.09 5.76
N LYS A 56 -19.92 10.09 6.52
CA LYS A 56 -19.88 10.24 7.98
C LYS A 56 -19.12 9.10 8.66
N VAL A 57 -19.24 7.86 8.18
CA VAL A 57 -18.45 6.72 8.70
C VAL A 57 -16.96 6.94 8.52
N LEU A 58 -16.54 7.36 7.31
CA LEU A 58 -15.13 7.65 7.04
C LEU A 58 -14.62 8.84 7.85
N GLU A 59 -15.45 9.85 8.07
CA GLU A 59 -15.12 11.00 8.91
C GLU A 59 -14.92 10.58 10.37
N GLN A 60 -15.82 9.75 10.91
CA GLN A 60 -15.68 9.20 12.27
C GLN A 60 -14.42 8.32 12.42
N LEU A 61 -14.11 7.50 11.41
CA LEU A 61 -12.94 6.63 11.43
C LEU A 61 -11.61 7.42 11.34
N THR A 62 -11.57 8.44 10.49
CA THR A 62 -10.30 9.13 10.14
C THR A 62 -10.10 10.48 10.84
N GLY A 63 -11.19 11.09 11.32
CA GLY A 63 -11.22 12.47 11.80
C GLY A 63 -10.91 13.50 10.73
N GLN A 64 -11.16 13.19 9.45
CA GLN A 64 -10.90 14.06 8.31
C GLN A 64 -12.12 14.11 7.38
N ASN A 65 -12.34 15.27 6.75
CA ASN A 65 -13.37 15.43 5.74
C ASN A 65 -13.02 14.59 4.49
N PRO A 66 -13.84 13.59 4.14
CA PRO A 66 -13.53 12.73 3.01
C PRO A 66 -13.93 13.35 1.67
N VAL A 67 -13.36 12.85 0.58
CA VAL A 67 -13.58 13.37 -0.77
C VAL A 67 -14.51 12.46 -1.56
N PHE A 68 -15.53 13.06 -2.19
CA PHE A 68 -16.46 12.35 -3.07
C PHE A 68 -15.86 12.14 -4.46
N SER A 69 -15.86 10.89 -4.92
CA SER A 69 -15.45 10.47 -6.25
C SER A 69 -16.63 10.46 -7.22
N LYS A 70 -16.40 10.97 -8.43
CA LYS A 70 -17.38 11.03 -9.51
C LYS A 70 -17.18 9.89 -10.51
N ALA A 71 -18.26 9.40 -11.09
CA ALA A 71 -18.25 8.42 -12.17
C ALA A 71 -17.66 9.04 -13.46
N ARG A 72 -16.74 8.32 -14.10
CA ARG A 72 -16.11 8.75 -15.37
C ARG A 72 -17.01 8.55 -16.58
N TYR A 73 -17.80 7.47 -16.57
CA TYR A 73 -18.65 7.04 -17.67
C TYR A 73 -20.04 6.66 -17.17
N THR A 74 -21.02 6.71 -18.07
CA THR A 74 -22.36 6.15 -17.81
C THR A 74 -22.33 4.66 -18.08
N VAL A 75 -22.74 3.85 -17.11
CA VAL A 75 -22.80 2.38 -17.23
C VAL A 75 -24.17 1.91 -16.77
N ARG A 76 -25.02 1.51 -17.73
CA ARG A 76 -26.42 1.18 -17.47
C ARG A 76 -26.60 -0.06 -16.60
N SER A 77 -25.71 -1.06 -16.71
CA SER A 77 -25.75 -2.27 -15.88
C SER A 77 -25.55 -2.00 -14.39
N PHE A 78 -24.81 -0.95 -14.04
CA PHE A 78 -24.60 -0.52 -12.66
C PHE A 78 -25.55 0.60 -12.23
N GLY A 79 -26.40 1.11 -13.12
CA GLY A 79 -27.30 2.23 -12.82
C GLY A 79 -26.63 3.60 -12.70
N ILE A 80 -25.34 3.72 -13.05
CA ILE A 80 -24.53 4.92 -12.81
C ILE A 80 -24.53 5.85 -14.03
N ARG A 81 -24.69 7.16 -13.79
CA ARG A 81 -24.55 8.22 -14.81
C ARG A 81 -23.21 8.93 -14.72
N ARG A 82 -22.74 9.48 -15.84
CA ARG A 82 -21.50 10.27 -15.88
C ARG A 82 -21.56 11.45 -14.92
N ASN A 83 -20.45 11.72 -14.23
CA ASN A 83 -20.25 12.76 -13.21
C ASN A 83 -21.10 12.62 -11.94
N GLU A 84 -21.86 11.55 -11.81
CA GLU A 84 -22.56 11.20 -10.58
C GLU A 84 -21.57 10.85 -9.47
N LYS A 85 -21.85 11.25 -8.23
CA LYS A 85 -21.01 10.87 -7.08
C LYS A 85 -21.35 9.43 -6.70
N ILE A 86 -20.35 8.56 -6.66
CA ILE A 86 -20.55 7.10 -6.50
C ILE A 86 -19.76 6.48 -5.34
N ALA A 87 -18.69 7.15 -4.92
CA ALA A 87 -17.77 6.63 -3.92
C ALA A 87 -17.23 7.77 -3.07
N VAL A 88 -16.74 7.41 -1.89
CA VAL A 88 -16.09 8.32 -0.95
C VAL A 88 -14.75 7.71 -0.56
N HIS A 89 -13.70 8.53 -0.55
CA HIS A 89 -12.38 8.07 -0.12
C HIS A 89 -11.71 9.09 0.78
N CYS A 90 -10.82 8.60 1.63
CA CYS A 90 -9.97 9.41 2.50
C CYS A 90 -8.53 8.91 2.43
N THR A 91 -7.55 9.82 2.51
CA THR A 91 -6.14 9.46 2.54
C THR A 91 -5.53 9.87 3.86
N VAL A 92 -5.18 8.90 4.69
CA VAL A 92 -4.56 9.10 6.00
C VAL A 92 -3.04 8.91 5.88
N ARG A 93 -2.28 9.69 6.64
CA ARG A 93 -0.81 9.62 6.71
C ARG A 93 -0.33 9.79 8.15
N GLY A 94 0.90 9.38 8.43
CA GLY A 94 1.51 9.50 9.75
C GLY A 94 0.95 8.49 10.75
N VAL A 95 0.98 8.84 12.04
CA VAL A 95 0.63 7.94 13.15
C VAL A 95 -0.81 7.41 13.04
N LYS A 96 -1.76 8.27 12.68
CA LYS A 96 -3.17 7.87 12.44
C LYS A 96 -3.31 6.76 11.40
N ALA A 97 -2.44 6.73 10.38
CA ALA A 97 -2.50 5.69 9.36
C ALA A 97 -2.02 4.34 9.90
N GLU A 98 -1.06 4.34 10.82
CA GLU A 98 -0.56 3.11 11.45
C GLU A 98 -1.60 2.54 12.42
N GLU A 99 -2.24 3.39 13.23
CA GLU A 99 -3.31 3.00 14.15
C GLU A 99 -4.51 2.39 13.41
N ILE A 100 -4.98 3.05 12.34
CA ILE A 100 -6.13 2.56 11.55
C ILE A 100 -5.76 1.27 10.80
N LEU A 101 -4.52 1.17 10.30
CA LEU A 101 -4.04 -0.05 9.65
C LEU A 101 -3.97 -1.21 10.63
N GLU A 102 -3.47 -0.99 11.84
CA GLU A 102 -3.40 -2.04 12.87
C GLU A 102 -4.80 -2.54 13.26
N LYS A 103 -5.76 -1.63 13.44
CA LYS A 103 -7.17 -2.00 13.64
C LYS A 103 -7.70 -2.84 12.48
N GLY A 104 -7.43 -2.44 11.23
CA GLY A 104 -7.89 -3.19 10.06
C GLY A 104 -7.23 -4.56 9.90
N LEU A 105 -5.94 -4.68 10.23
CA LEU A 105 -5.21 -5.96 10.18
C LEU A 105 -5.69 -6.91 11.27
N LYS A 106 -6.08 -6.40 12.45
CA LYS A 106 -6.65 -7.20 13.52
C LYS A 106 -7.96 -7.88 13.11
N VAL A 107 -8.81 -7.20 12.34
CA VAL A 107 -10.06 -7.79 11.79
C VAL A 107 -9.76 -8.96 10.84
N ARG A 108 -8.59 -8.93 10.18
CA ARG A 108 -8.11 -10.00 9.30
C ARG A 108 -7.17 -10.98 9.99
N GLU A 109 -7.06 -10.93 11.31
CA GLU A 109 -6.19 -11.79 12.12
C GLU A 109 -4.71 -11.75 11.66
N TYR A 110 -4.28 -10.62 11.08
CA TYR A 110 -2.96 -10.44 10.47
C TYR A 110 -2.65 -11.41 9.32
N GLU A 111 -3.66 -12.06 8.75
CA GLU A 111 -3.52 -12.95 7.60
C GLU A 111 -3.74 -12.19 6.29
N LEU A 112 -2.74 -12.24 5.40
CA LEU A 112 -2.85 -11.72 4.05
C LEU A 112 -2.45 -12.76 3.02
N ARG A 113 -3.12 -12.78 1.87
CA ARG A 113 -2.73 -13.64 0.75
C ARG A 113 -1.60 -12.99 -0.04
N LYS A 114 -0.73 -13.81 -0.63
CA LYS A 114 0.33 -13.35 -1.54
C LYS A 114 -0.21 -12.55 -2.75
N ASP A 115 -1.45 -12.80 -3.18
CA ASP A 115 -2.09 -12.10 -4.30
C ASP A 115 -2.50 -10.66 -3.98
N MET A 116 -2.64 -10.32 -2.69
CA MET A 116 -3.01 -8.97 -2.23
C MET A 116 -1.86 -7.98 -2.35
N PHE A 117 -0.63 -8.47 -2.56
CA PHE A 117 0.55 -7.64 -2.77
C PHE A 117 0.78 -7.38 -4.26
N SER A 118 0.89 -6.11 -4.62
CA SER A 118 1.27 -5.62 -5.94
C SER A 118 2.76 -5.83 -6.21
N ASP A 119 3.13 -5.92 -7.48
CA ASP A 119 4.53 -5.95 -7.93
C ASP A 119 5.32 -4.71 -7.48
N THR A 120 4.61 -3.59 -7.28
CA THR A 120 5.17 -2.33 -6.77
C THR A 120 5.40 -2.30 -5.26
N GLY A 121 5.08 -3.39 -4.56
CA GLY A 121 5.22 -3.52 -3.10
C GLY A 121 4.09 -2.91 -2.27
N ASN A 122 3.04 -2.40 -2.92
CA ASN A 122 1.85 -1.94 -2.24
C ASN A 122 0.91 -3.12 -1.96
N PHE A 123 0.08 -3.03 -0.93
CA PHE A 123 -0.90 -4.07 -0.64
C PHE A 123 -2.23 -3.47 -0.20
N GLY A 124 -3.28 -4.27 -0.31
CA GLY A 124 -4.60 -3.85 0.13
C GLY A 124 -5.49 -5.04 0.45
N PHE A 125 -6.50 -4.78 1.27
CA PHE A 125 -7.50 -5.75 1.67
C PHE A 125 -8.84 -5.05 1.87
N GLY A 126 -9.93 -5.79 1.66
CA GLY A 126 -11.27 -5.33 1.96
C GLY A 126 -11.75 -5.84 3.31
N ILE A 127 -12.57 -5.07 3.99
CA ILE A 127 -13.36 -5.48 5.16
C ILE A 127 -14.84 -5.36 4.77
N GLN A 128 -15.66 -6.34 5.15
CA GLN A 128 -17.09 -6.33 4.83
C GLN A 128 -17.88 -5.41 5.76
N GLU A 129 -17.48 -5.31 7.02
CA GLU A 129 -18.16 -4.50 8.03
C GLU A 129 -17.19 -3.56 8.73
N HIS A 130 -17.47 -2.26 8.69
CA HIS A 130 -16.65 -1.28 9.42
C HIS A 130 -16.85 -1.30 10.94
N ILE A 131 -17.83 -2.06 11.46
CA ILE A 131 -18.10 -2.18 12.90
C ILE A 131 -16.91 -2.87 13.59
N ASP A 132 -16.30 -3.84 12.93
CA ASP A 132 -15.13 -4.58 13.43
C ASP A 132 -13.91 -3.68 13.67
N LEU A 133 -13.91 -2.46 13.12
CA LEU A 133 -12.87 -1.45 13.36
C LEU A 133 -13.05 -0.70 14.69
N GLY A 134 -14.08 -1.02 15.47
CA GLY A 134 -14.37 -0.46 16.79
C GLY A 134 -15.25 0.79 16.77
N ILE A 135 -16.01 1.02 15.69
CA ILE A 135 -16.99 2.11 15.62
C ILE A 135 -18.32 1.62 16.20
N LYS A 136 -18.95 2.44 17.07
CA LYS A 136 -20.28 2.13 17.59
C LYS A 136 -21.30 2.10 16.47
N TYR A 137 -22.11 1.03 16.45
CA TYR A 137 -23.19 0.90 15.47
C TYR A 137 -24.25 2.00 15.61
N ASP A 138 -24.59 2.62 14.48
CA ASP A 138 -25.71 3.54 14.32
C ASP A 138 -26.68 2.98 13.25
N PRO A 139 -27.92 2.59 13.65
CA PRO A 139 -28.94 2.11 12.72
C PRO A 139 -29.25 3.10 11.58
N SER A 140 -29.06 4.40 11.82
CA SER A 140 -29.34 5.45 10.84
C SER A 140 -28.35 5.42 9.68
N ILE A 141 -27.11 4.99 9.95
CA ILE A 141 -26.02 4.94 8.97
C ILE A 141 -26.04 3.61 8.23
N GLY A 142 -26.22 2.51 8.94
CA GLY A 142 -26.16 1.16 8.38
C GLY A 142 -24.74 0.60 8.27
N ILE A 143 -24.60 -0.61 7.73
CA ILE A 143 -23.33 -1.33 7.63
C ILE A 143 -22.72 -1.11 6.23
N TYR A 144 -21.42 -0.82 6.22
CA TYR A 144 -20.65 -0.59 5.00
C TYR A 144 -19.36 -1.40 5.00
N GLY A 145 -19.02 -1.92 3.83
CA GLY A 145 -17.70 -2.45 3.54
C GLY A 145 -16.70 -1.33 3.24
N LEU A 146 -15.43 -1.61 3.52
CA LEU A 146 -14.34 -0.66 3.42
C LEU A 146 -13.11 -1.32 2.78
N ASP A 147 -12.52 -0.64 1.80
CA ASP A 147 -11.27 -1.06 1.18
C ASP A 147 -10.09 -0.29 1.77
N PHE A 148 -9.08 -1.03 2.21
CA PHE A 148 -7.80 -0.53 2.67
C PHE A 148 -6.77 -0.71 1.57
N PHE A 149 -6.10 0.38 1.20
CA PHE A 149 -4.95 0.32 0.29
C PHE A 149 -3.74 1.02 0.91
N VAL A 150 -2.73 0.23 1.24
CA VAL A 150 -1.50 0.67 1.89
C VAL A 150 -0.44 0.92 0.82
N VAL A 151 0.08 2.14 0.81
CA VAL A 151 1.21 2.50 -0.04
C VAL A 151 2.48 2.52 0.79
N LEU A 152 3.39 1.59 0.48
CA LEU A 152 4.71 1.55 1.08
C LEU A 152 5.69 2.42 0.29
N GLY A 153 6.75 2.86 0.95
CA GLY A 153 7.82 3.61 0.30
C GLY A 153 9.04 3.79 1.19
N ARG A 154 10.16 4.12 0.54
CA ARG A 154 11.40 4.53 1.20
C ARG A 154 11.53 6.05 1.21
N ALA A 155 12.41 6.56 2.07
CA ALA A 155 12.83 7.96 1.98
C ALA A 155 13.39 8.25 0.57
N GLY A 156 13.04 9.38 -0.05
CA GLY A 156 13.44 9.72 -1.43
C GLY A 156 12.41 9.44 -2.52
N TYR A 157 11.26 8.82 -2.20
CA TYR A 157 10.14 8.64 -3.14
C TYR A 157 9.45 9.94 -3.58
N ASN A 158 9.84 11.09 -3.01
CA ASN A 158 9.34 12.41 -3.40
C ASN A 158 10.00 12.96 -4.68
N VAL A 159 11.10 12.37 -5.16
CA VAL A 159 11.81 12.82 -6.39
C VAL A 159 10.91 12.95 -7.62
N PRO A 160 9.99 12.01 -7.94
CA PRO A 160 9.04 12.20 -9.04
C PRO A 160 7.86 13.12 -8.73
N HIS A 161 7.62 13.46 -7.46
CA HIS A 161 6.44 14.25 -7.04
C HIS A 161 6.76 15.74 -6.82
N ARG A 162 8.04 16.11 -6.64
CA ARG A 162 8.45 17.50 -6.41
C ARG A 162 8.36 18.34 -7.69
N ARG A 163 8.08 19.64 -7.56
CA ARG A 163 7.97 20.56 -8.72
C ARG A 163 9.31 20.84 -9.42
N LYS A 164 10.39 21.03 -8.65
CA LYS A 164 11.71 21.42 -9.17
C LYS A 164 12.66 20.23 -9.19
N LYS A 165 13.51 20.13 -10.23
CA LYS A 165 14.49 19.05 -10.43
C LYS A 165 13.84 17.66 -10.32
N THR A 166 12.76 17.44 -11.06
CA THR A 166 12.08 16.15 -11.12
C THR A 166 13.01 15.05 -11.64
N GLY A 167 12.78 13.82 -11.21
CA GLY A 167 13.53 12.66 -11.68
C GLY A 167 12.75 11.37 -11.47
N LYS A 168 13.30 10.24 -11.92
CA LYS A 168 12.72 8.91 -11.71
C LYS A 168 13.38 8.23 -10.51
N VAL A 169 12.60 7.44 -9.78
CA VAL A 169 13.17 6.55 -8.75
C VAL A 169 13.88 5.40 -9.45
N GLY A 170 15.18 5.23 -9.14
CA GLY A 170 16.01 4.16 -9.68
C GLY A 170 15.51 2.78 -9.25
N ILE A 171 15.75 1.76 -10.09
CA ILE A 171 15.20 0.40 -9.90
C ILE A 171 15.60 -0.18 -8.54
N GLN A 172 16.85 0.01 -8.12
CA GLN A 172 17.37 -0.47 -6.82
C GLN A 172 16.70 0.18 -5.61
N HIS A 173 16.11 1.37 -5.77
CA HIS A 173 15.43 2.07 -4.69
C HIS A 173 13.93 1.75 -4.66
N ARG A 174 13.38 1.17 -5.74
CA ARG A 174 11.99 0.74 -5.78
C ARG A 174 11.76 -0.43 -4.83
N LEU A 175 10.54 -0.54 -4.33
CA LEU A 175 10.08 -1.69 -3.56
C LEU A 175 9.70 -2.80 -4.51
N THR A 176 10.02 -4.03 -4.11
CA THR A 176 9.50 -5.24 -4.74
C THR A 176 8.40 -5.87 -3.89
N LYS A 177 7.63 -6.75 -4.51
CA LYS A 177 6.60 -7.56 -3.84
C LYS A 177 7.18 -8.36 -2.67
N GLU A 178 8.34 -8.98 -2.86
CA GLU A 178 8.99 -9.82 -1.85
C GLU A 178 9.50 -9.02 -0.64
N GLU A 179 10.07 -7.84 -0.88
CA GLU A 179 10.49 -6.94 0.20
C GLU A 179 9.31 -6.52 1.08
N SER A 180 8.15 -6.29 0.45
CA SER A 180 6.94 -5.83 1.13
C SER A 180 6.27 -6.94 1.95
N ILE A 181 6.31 -8.17 1.44
CA ILE A 181 5.92 -9.39 2.15
C ILE A 181 6.79 -9.56 3.40
N LYS A 182 8.12 -9.49 3.26
CA LYS A 182 9.05 -9.60 4.39
C LYS A 182 8.84 -8.49 5.42
N TRP A 183 8.62 -7.26 4.96
CA TRP A 183 8.32 -6.13 5.84
C TRP A 183 7.03 -6.34 6.63
N PHE A 184 5.98 -6.87 5.99
CA PHE A 184 4.72 -7.17 6.67
C PHE A 184 4.88 -8.24 7.74
N GLN A 185 5.62 -9.31 7.43
CA GLN A 185 5.97 -10.37 8.39
C GLN A 185 6.79 -9.85 9.56
N GLN A 186 7.75 -8.95 9.32
CA GLN A 186 8.62 -8.41 10.38
C GLN A 186 7.95 -7.37 11.27
N LYS A 187 7.06 -6.53 10.71
CA LYS A 187 6.45 -5.43 11.46
C LYS A 187 5.19 -5.84 12.23
N TYR A 188 4.40 -6.76 11.66
CA TYR A 188 3.09 -7.13 12.20
C TYR A 188 2.96 -8.63 12.50
N ASP A 189 4.07 -9.38 12.46
CA ASP A 189 4.10 -10.84 12.63
C ASP A 189 3.07 -11.58 11.75
N GLY A 190 2.78 -10.99 10.58
CA GLY A 190 1.65 -11.40 9.77
C GLY A 190 1.88 -12.70 9.00
N ILE A 191 0.81 -13.50 8.88
CA ILE A 191 0.85 -14.79 8.20
C ILE A 191 0.52 -14.58 6.72
N ILE A 192 1.32 -15.20 5.85
CA ILE A 192 1.12 -15.09 4.40
C ILE A 192 0.59 -16.40 3.84
N LEU A 193 -0.65 -16.33 3.39
CA LEU A 193 -1.34 -17.47 2.78
C LEU A 193 -0.95 -17.64 1.30
N PRO A 194 -0.96 -18.88 0.79
CA PRO A 194 -0.70 -19.15 -0.61
C PRO A 194 -1.74 -18.47 -1.52
N PRO A 195 -1.37 -18.23 -2.79
CA PRO A 195 -2.27 -17.62 -3.76
C PRO A 195 -3.55 -18.46 -3.92
N LYS A 196 -4.67 -17.81 -4.23
CA LYS A 196 -5.93 -18.54 -4.48
C LYS A 196 -5.76 -19.34 -5.77
N LYS A 197 -5.97 -20.66 -5.71
CA LYS A 197 -6.06 -21.49 -6.93
C LYS A 197 -7.20 -20.90 -7.80
N LYS A 198 -6.86 -20.54 -9.04
CA LYS A 198 -7.83 -20.07 -10.03
C LYS A 198 -8.74 -21.21 -10.45
#